data_AF-A0A2V5UJL3-F1
#
_entry.id   AF-A0A2V5UJL3-F1
#
_cell.length_a   1.000
_cell.length_b   1.000
_cell.length_c   1.000
_cell.angle_alpha   90.00
_cell.angle_beta   90.00
_cell.angle_gamma   90.00
#
_symmetry.space_group_name_H-M   'P 1'
#
loop_
_entity.id
_entity.type
_entity.pdbx_description
1 polymer ?
#
loop_
_entity_poly.entity_id
_entity_poly.type
_entity_poly.pdbx_seq_one_letter_code
_entity_poly.pdbx_strand_id
1 'polypeptide(L)'
;MIALTQQTSSHRSNNFDFLRFFFAALVIFSHSFDLLRGSGANPISHFSRGQIDGGSLAVAGFFIISGFLVAQSFLNSRSVFDYFKRRILRIYPGFVAAGIISLAFFGWLGMHFSPAYWQKVELGRFLLRLPVLKMFWIPQSFFGNYWPYVNIPIWTIQYDFACYILSALLGLAGILR
;
A
#
# COMPACT_ATOMS: atom_id res chain seq x y z
N MET A 1 6.58 48.29 5.89
CA MET A 1 6.19 47.57 4.65
C MET A 1 6.61 46.10 4.76
N ILE A 2 6.15 45.39 5.80
CA ILE A 2 6.35 43.94 6.01
C ILE A 2 5.09 43.43 6.69
N ALA A 3 4.03 43.23 5.91
CA ALA A 3 2.80 42.61 6.40
C ALA A 3 1.87 42.29 5.23
N LEU A 4 2.24 41.38 4.31
CA LEU A 4 1.30 40.94 3.25
C LEU A 4 1.60 39.58 2.61
N THR A 5 2.19 38.61 3.34
CA THR A 5 2.26 37.22 2.80
C THR A 5 2.20 36.14 3.88
N GLN A 6 1.35 36.31 4.90
CA GLN A 6 0.70 35.13 5.46
C GLN A 6 -0.44 34.76 4.52
N GLN A 7 -0.12 34.01 3.47
CA GLN A 7 -1.12 33.14 2.85
C GLN A 7 -1.49 32.10 3.92
N THR A 8 -2.46 32.46 4.75
CA THR A 8 -3.31 31.49 5.43
C THR A 8 -3.94 30.67 4.33
N SER A 9 -3.34 29.50 4.06
CA SER A 9 -3.94 28.49 3.21
C SER A 9 -5.31 28.20 3.79
N SER A 10 -6.34 28.83 3.24
CA SER A 10 -7.73 28.53 3.50
C SER A 10 -7.85 27.01 3.54
N HIS A 11 -8.40 26.49 4.64
CA HIS A 11 -8.78 25.10 4.83
C HIS A 11 -9.78 24.73 3.72
N ARG A 12 -9.31 24.51 2.48
CA ARG A 12 -10.08 23.82 1.46
C ARG A 12 -10.30 22.43 2.03
N SER A 13 -11.55 22.10 2.29
CA SER A 13 -12.02 20.77 2.66
C SER A 13 -11.60 19.79 1.56
N ASN A 14 -10.36 19.32 1.65
CA ASN A 14 -9.82 18.40 0.69
C ASN A 14 -10.29 17.01 1.06
N ASN A 15 -11.30 16.51 0.36
CA ASN A 15 -11.93 15.22 0.62
C ASN A 15 -11.06 14.01 0.22
N PHE A 16 -9.73 14.18 0.07
CA PHE A 16 -8.82 13.08 -0.18
C PHE A 16 -8.87 12.01 0.90
N ASP A 17 -9.11 12.38 2.15
CA ASP A 17 -9.26 11.39 3.22
C ASP A 17 -10.54 10.55 3.07
N PHE A 18 -11.65 11.19 2.64
CA PHE A 18 -12.86 10.47 2.29
C PHE A 18 -12.65 9.54 1.08
N LEU A 19 -12.00 10.02 0.02
CA LEU A 19 -11.71 9.19 -1.16
C LEU A 19 -10.78 8.02 -0.81
N ARG A 20 -9.76 8.24 0.02
CA ARG A 20 -8.89 7.17 0.52
C ARG A 20 -9.66 6.15 1.35
N PHE A 21 -10.55 6.60 2.22
CA PHE A 21 -11.41 5.70 2.98
C PHE A 21 -12.32 4.89 2.05
N PHE A 22 -12.94 5.54 1.07
CA PHE A 22 -13.76 4.88 0.05
C PHE A 22 -12.96 3.82 -0.71
N PHE A 23 -11.76 4.14 -1.20
CA PHE A 23 -10.90 3.18 -1.89
C PHE A 23 -10.44 2.06 -0.95
N ALA A 24 -10.12 2.34 0.31
CA ALA A 24 -9.77 1.31 1.29
C ALA A 24 -10.93 0.34 1.53
N ALA A 25 -12.15 0.86 1.70
CA ALA A 25 -13.36 0.05 1.84
C ALA A 25 -13.60 -0.81 0.58
N LEU A 26 -13.37 -0.23 -0.61
CA LEU A 26 -13.50 -0.94 -1.88
C LEU A 26 -12.47 -2.07 -2.04
N VAL A 27 -11.23 -1.87 -1.61
CA VAL A 27 -10.19 -2.91 -1.54
C VAL A 27 -10.62 -4.05 -0.62
N ILE A 28 -11.08 -3.73 0.59
CA ILE A 28 -11.55 -4.73 1.57
C ILE A 28 -12.73 -5.52 0.99
N PHE A 29 -13.70 -4.81 0.40
CA PHE A 29 -14.87 -5.42 -0.21
C PHE A 29 -14.46 -6.38 -1.32
N SER A 30 -13.69 -5.94 -2.32
CA SER A 30 -13.26 -6.79 -3.44
C SER A 30 -12.48 -8.02 -2.98
N HIS A 31 -11.46 -7.80 -2.14
CA HIS A 31 -10.61 -8.89 -1.67
C HIS A 31 -11.34 -9.89 -0.77
N SER A 32 -12.38 -9.48 -0.05
CA SER A 32 -13.17 -10.44 0.73
C SER A 32 -13.79 -11.53 -0.16
N PHE A 33 -14.25 -11.18 -1.36
CA PHE A 33 -14.75 -12.14 -2.33
C PHE A 33 -13.62 -12.90 -3.01
N ASP A 34 -12.57 -12.20 -3.45
CA ASP A 34 -11.47 -12.85 -4.17
C ASP A 34 -10.78 -13.91 -3.31
N LEU A 35 -10.57 -13.63 -2.01
CA LEU A 35 -9.94 -14.56 -1.06
C LEU A 35 -10.79 -15.82 -0.83
N LEU A 36 -12.11 -15.67 -0.73
CA LEU A 36 -13.02 -16.76 -0.39
C LEU A 36 -13.51 -17.55 -1.61
N ARG A 37 -13.77 -16.88 -2.73
CA ARG A 37 -14.48 -17.42 -3.89
C ARG A 37 -13.65 -17.41 -5.18
N GLY A 38 -12.48 -16.78 -5.16
CA GLY A 38 -11.57 -16.71 -6.31
C GLY A 38 -11.76 -15.46 -7.17
N SER A 39 -10.82 -15.29 -8.11
CA SER A 39 -10.75 -14.11 -8.98
C SER A 39 -12.02 -13.95 -9.81
N GLY A 40 -12.58 -12.74 -9.83
CA GLY A 40 -13.80 -12.43 -10.58
C GLY A 40 -15.11 -12.76 -9.87
N ALA A 41 -15.04 -13.31 -8.64
CA ALA A 41 -16.22 -13.56 -7.82
C ALA A 41 -16.78 -12.29 -7.15
N ASN A 42 -16.05 -11.17 -7.20
CA ASN A 42 -16.53 -9.93 -6.62
C ASN A 42 -17.70 -9.34 -7.45
N PRO A 43 -18.73 -8.77 -6.79
CA PRO A 43 -19.93 -8.28 -7.49
C PRO A 43 -19.68 -7.22 -8.56
N ILE A 44 -18.61 -6.43 -8.42
CA ILE A 44 -18.24 -5.35 -9.34
C ILE A 44 -17.71 -5.93 -10.66
N SER A 45 -16.87 -6.97 -10.57
CA SER A 45 -16.41 -7.73 -11.72
C SER A 45 -17.57 -8.40 -12.45
N HIS A 46 -18.49 -9.03 -11.71
CA HIS A 46 -19.67 -9.65 -12.32
C HIS A 46 -20.57 -8.63 -13.03
N PHE A 47 -20.86 -7.48 -12.39
CA PHE A 47 -21.66 -6.41 -12.99
C PHE A 47 -21.02 -5.84 -14.26
N SER A 48 -19.69 -5.66 -14.25
CA SER A 48 -18.94 -5.16 -15.40
C SER A 48 -18.61 -6.23 -16.44
N ARG A 49 -19.11 -7.47 -16.30
CA ARG A 49 -18.79 -8.62 -17.15
C ARG A 49 -17.28 -8.89 -17.26
N GLY A 50 -16.56 -8.70 -16.15
CA GLY A 50 -15.12 -8.92 -16.04
C GLY A 50 -14.26 -7.78 -16.57
N GLN A 51 -14.84 -6.63 -16.95
CA GLN A 51 -14.06 -5.50 -17.45
C GLN A 51 -13.40 -4.67 -16.34
N ILE A 52 -14.05 -4.58 -15.17
CA ILE A 52 -13.59 -3.77 -14.05
C ILE A 52 -13.60 -4.61 -12.77
N ASP A 53 -12.45 -4.70 -12.14
CA ASP A 53 -12.29 -5.26 -10.80
C ASP A 53 -12.26 -4.14 -9.75
N GLY A 54 -13.04 -4.30 -8.67
CA GLY A 54 -13.16 -3.28 -7.62
C GLY A 54 -11.83 -2.98 -6.93
N GLY A 55 -11.02 -4.02 -6.69
CA GLY A 55 -9.68 -3.89 -6.14
C GLY A 55 -8.76 -3.08 -7.06
N SER A 56 -8.75 -3.40 -8.35
CA SER A 56 -7.96 -2.73 -9.37
C SER A 56 -8.34 -1.25 -9.52
N LEU A 57 -9.64 -0.95 -9.52
CA LEU A 57 -10.15 0.42 -9.54
C LEU A 57 -9.68 1.21 -8.30
N ALA A 58 -9.76 0.60 -7.12
CA ALA A 58 -9.33 1.23 -5.88
C ALA A 58 -7.83 1.51 -5.86
N VAL A 59 -7.00 0.56 -6.31
CA VAL A 59 -5.55 0.74 -6.44
C VAL A 59 -5.25 1.89 -7.40
N ALA A 60 -5.89 1.95 -8.57
CA ALA A 60 -5.71 3.07 -9.50
C ALA A 60 -6.07 4.42 -8.84
N GLY A 61 -7.17 4.48 -8.09
CA GLY A 61 -7.57 5.66 -7.31
C GLY A 61 -6.53 6.10 -6.29
N PHE A 62 -5.96 5.15 -5.53
CA PHE A 62 -4.86 5.44 -4.60
C PHE A 62 -3.63 6.00 -5.32
N PHE A 63 -3.26 5.43 -6.47
CA PHE A 63 -2.10 5.89 -7.25
C PHE A 63 -2.30 7.31 -7.79
N ILE A 64 -3.50 7.65 -8.25
CA ILE A 64 -3.83 9.01 -8.71
C ILE A 64 -3.69 10.03 -7.57
N ILE A 65 -4.32 9.75 -6.42
CA ILE A 65 -4.26 10.65 -5.25
C ILE A 65 -2.82 10.76 -4.73
N SER A 66 -2.13 9.63 -4.59
CA SER A 66 -0.74 9.61 -4.12
C SER A 66 0.19 10.34 -5.08
N GLY A 67 0.06 10.14 -6.40
CA GLY A 67 0.89 10.80 -7.40
C GLY A 67 0.85 12.32 -7.29
N PHE A 68 -0.34 12.91 -7.17
CA PHE A 68 -0.52 14.35 -6.96
C PHE A 68 0.20 14.85 -5.69
N LEU A 69 0.01 14.16 -4.56
CA LEU A 69 0.59 14.53 -3.28
C LEU A 69 2.10 14.29 -3.20
N VAL A 70 2.60 13.32 -3.96
CA VAL A 70 4.03 13.01 -4.06
C VAL A 70 4.74 14.10 -4.84
N ALA A 71 4.22 14.48 -6.00
CA ALA A 71 4.75 15.60 -6.79
C ALA A 71 4.75 16.90 -5.97
N GLN A 72 3.63 17.24 -5.32
CA GLN A 72 3.54 18.41 -4.46
C GLN A 72 4.55 18.36 -3.30
N SER A 73 4.74 17.21 -2.67
CA SER A 73 5.72 17.07 -1.60
C SER A 73 7.16 17.20 -2.09
N PHE A 74 7.48 16.76 -3.31
CA PHE A 74 8.81 16.93 -3.88
C PHE A 74 9.12 18.42 -4.09
N LEU A 75 8.19 19.16 -4.71
CA LEU A 75 8.31 20.62 -4.92
C LEU A 75 8.51 21.40 -3.62
N ASN A 76 7.89 20.94 -2.53
CA ASN A 76 8.01 21.57 -1.21
C ASN A 76 9.21 21.07 -0.38
N SER A 77 10.01 20.14 -0.90
CA SER A 77 11.16 19.59 -0.18
C SER A 77 12.39 20.45 -0.36
N ARG A 78 13.18 20.64 0.71
CA ARG A 78 14.40 21.45 0.68
C ARG A 78 15.55 20.79 -0.10
N SER A 79 15.52 19.47 -0.18
CA SER A 79 16.49 18.66 -0.92
C SER A 79 15.90 17.28 -1.22
N VAL A 80 16.50 16.56 -2.16
CA VAL A 80 16.14 15.17 -2.48
C VAL A 80 16.30 14.26 -1.26
N PHE A 81 17.30 14.51 -0.42
CA PHE A 81 17.51 13.76 0.81
C PHE A 81 16.36 13.97 1.82
N ASP A 82 15.93 15.22 2.02
CA ASP A 82 14.78 15.53 2.90
C ASP A 82 13.50 14.86 2.40
N TYR A 83 13.28 14.88 1.08
CA TYR A 83 12.17 14.19 0.44
C TYR A 83 12.16 12.69 0.76
N PHE A 84 13.26 11.97 0.48
CA PHE A 84 13.33 10.53 0.74
C PHE A 84 13.24 10.19 2.23
N LYS A 85 13.85 10.98 3.11
CA LYS A 85 13.76 10.79 4.57
C LYS A 85 12.31 10.77 5.03
N ARG A 86 11.49 11.74 4.61
CA ARG A 86 10.06 11.80 4.95
C ARG A 86 9.28 10.61 4.41
N ARG A 87 9.65 10.10 3.23
CA ARG A 87 8.98 8.95 2.60
C ARG A 87 9.33 7.62 3.24
N ILE A 88 10.60 7.42 3.58
CA ILE A 88 11.08 6.23 4.29
C ILE A 88 10.42 6.14 5.67
N LEU A 89 10.42 7.24 6.43
CA LEU A 89 9.77 7.30 7.74
C LEU A 89 8.25 7.12 7.67
N ARG A 90 7.64 7.39 6.52
CA ARG A 90 6.20 7.17 6.29
C ARG A 90 5.88 5.70 5.98
N ILE A 91 6.67 5.03 5.15
CA ILE A 91 6.34 3.67 4.67
C ILE A 91 6.89 2.59 5.59
N TYR A 92 8.16 2.66 5.98
CA TYR A 92 8.84 1.54 6.63
C TYR A 92 8.20 1.13 7.96
N PRO A 93 7.83 2.05 8.88
CA PRO A 93 7.22 1.63 10.15
C PRO A 93 5.94 0.82 9.95
N GLY A 94 5.06 1.28 9.05
CA GLY A 94 3.83 0.57 8.73
C GLY A 94 4.07 -0.76 8.02
N PHE A 95 5.00 -0.79 7.06
CA PHE A 95 5.34 -2.01 6.32
C PHE A 95 5.94 -3.10 7.22
N VAL A 96 6.87 -2.73 8.10
CA VAL A 96 7.50 -3.63 9.06
C VAL A 96 6.47 -4.15 10.06
N ALA A 97 5.66 -3.26 10.66
CA ALA A 97 4.63 -3.66 11.62
C ALA A 97 3.60 -4.60 10.98
N ALA A 98 3.10 -4.26 9.78
CA ALA A 98 2.17 -5.10 9.04
C ALA A 98 2.77 -6.48 8.73
N GLY A 99 4.04 -6.53 8.31
CA GLY A 99 4.76 -7.78 8.06
C GLY A 99 4.89 -8.66 9.30
N ILE A 100 5.33 -8.07 10.42
CA ILE A 100 5.50 -8.79 11.69
C ILE A 100 4.16 -9.30 12.19
N ILE A 101 3.11 -8.48 12.19
CA ILE A 101 1.77 -8.91 12.62
C ILE A 101 1.23 -10.01 11.69
N SER A 102 1.45 -9.89 10.38
CA SER A 102 1.04 -10.90 9.41
C SER A 102 1.73 -12.24 9.65
N LEU A 103 3.04 -12.23 9.90
CA LEU A 103 3.84 -13.43 10.14
C LEU A 103 3.57 -14.03 11.53
N ALA A 104 3.66 -13.22 12.58
CA ALA A 104 3.67 -13.71 13.96
C ALA A 104 2.26 -14.00 14.50
N PHE A 105 1.25 -13.24 14.06
CA PHE A 105 -0.11 -13.37 14.56
C PHE A 105 -1.02 -14.05 13.54
N PHE A 106 -1.27 -13.43 12.38
CA PHE A 106 -2.28 -13.93 11.43
C PHE A 106 -1.88 -15.25 10.77
N GLY A 107 -0.59 -15.43 10.44
CA GLY A 107 -0.11 -16.70 9.89
C GLY A 107 -0.21 -17.85 10.89
N TRP A 108 0.10 -17.59 12.16
CA TRP A 108 -0.03 -18.59 13.22
C TRP A 108 -1.50 -18.89 13.55
N LEU A 109 -2.35 -17.86 13.58
CA LEU A 109 -3.80 -17.97 13.74
C LEU A 109 -4.45 -18.84 12.66
N GLY A 110 -4.11 -18.62 11.38
CA GLY A 110 -4.65 -19.44 10.29
C GLY A 110 -4.28 -20.92 10.42
N MET A 111 -3.10 -21.21 10.98
CA MET A 111 -2.65 -22.55 11.33
C MET A 111 -3.22 -23.08 12.66
N HIS A 112 -4.27 -22.45 13.19
CA HIS A 112 -4.89 -22.79 14.48
C HIS A 112 -3.90 -22.85 15.65
N PHE A 113 -2.94 -21.92 15.67
CA PHE A 113 -1.88 -21.84 16.67
C PHE A 113 -0.98 -23.10 16.73
N SER A 114 -0.91 -23.89 15.66
CA SER A 114 -0.05 -25.07 15.59
C SER A 114 1.45 -24.70 15.68
N PRO A 115 2.25 -25.35 16.54
CA PRO A 115 3.70 -25.16 16.60
C PRO A 115 4.41 -25.49 15.28
N ALA A 116 3.84 -26.39 14.46
CA ALA A 116 4.38 -26.76 13.15
C ALA A 116 4.44 -25.59 12.17
N TYR A 117 3.68 -24.52 12.41
CA TYR A 117 3.76 -23.29 11.62
C TYR A 117 5.18 -22.71 11.61
N TRP A 118 5.83 -22.64 12.78
CA TRP A 118 7.13 -22.01 12.93
C TRP A 118 8.26 -22.77 12.22
N GLN A 119 8.09 -24.08 11.99
CA GLN A 119 9.01 -24.88 11.18
C GLN A 119 8.94 -24.53 9.69
N LYS A 120 7.82 -23.97 9.23
CA LYS A 120 7.62 -23.53 7.83
C LYS A 120 8.07 -22.08 7.61
N VAL A 121 8.27 -21.31 8.68
CA VAL A 121 8.64 -19.89 8.58
C VAL A 121 10.08 -19.76 8.10
N GLU A 122 10.26 -19.13 6.95
CA GLU A 122 11.58 -18.82 6.41
C GLU A 122 12.01 -17.41 6.81
N LEU A 123 12.46 -17.26 8.06
CA LEU A 123 12.81 -15.94 8.63
C LEU A 123 13.87 -15.21 7.80
N GLY A 124 14.87 -15.92 7.27
CA GLY A 124 15.89 -15.31 6.39
C GLY A 124 15.28 -14.66 5.14
N ARG A 125 14.36 -15.35 4.46
CA ARG A 125 13.68 -14.78 3.28
C ARG A 125 12.75 -13.63 3.66
N PHE A 126 12.08 -13.70 4.81
CA PHE A 126 11.28 -12.61 5.34
C PHE A 126 12.13 -11.35 5.56
N LEU A 127 13.26 -11.47 6.25
CA LEU A 127 14.15 -10.35 6.56
C LEU A 127 14.78 -9.73 5.32
N LEU A 128 15.17 -10.54 4.33
CA LEU A 128 15.73 -10.06 3.06
C LEU A 128 14.72 -9.24 2.22
N ARG A 129 13.41 -9.38 2.47
CA ARG A 129 12.36 -8.65 1.76
C ARG A 129 12.04 -7.29 2.41
N LEU A 130 12.34 -7.13 3.70
CA LEU A 130 12.14 -5.87 4.44
C LEU A 130 12.80 -4.65 3.79
N PRO A 131 14.12 -4.65 3.49
CA PRO A 131 14.79 -3.45 2.98
C PRO A 131 14.33 -3.05 1.58
N VAL A 132 13.81 -3.99 0.80
CA VAL A 132 13.40 -3.76 -0.61
C VAL A 132 11.88 -3.60 -0.78
N LEU A 133 11.12 -3.53 0.32
CA LEU A 133 9.66 -3.35 0.34
C LEU A 133 8.90 -4.39 -0.51
N LYS A 134 9.46 -5.58 -0.70
CA LYS A 134 8.83 -6.65 -1.48
C LYS A 134 7.88 -7.47 -0.61
N MET A 135 6.88 -8.06 -1.24
CA MET A 135 5.96 -9.00 -0.58
C MET A 135 6.73 -10.05 0.24
N PHE A 136 6.27 -10.25 1.47
CA PHE A 136 6.87 -11.17 2.42
C PHE A 136 6.63 -12.62 2.03
N TRP A 137 7.59 -13.47 2.38
CA TRP A 137 7.37 -14.91 2.36
C TRP A 137 6.77 -15.34 3.70
N ILE A 138 5.45 -15.58 3.71
CA ILE A 138 4.69 -16.08 4.85
C ILE A 138 4.10 -17.43 4.45
N PRO A 139 4.21 -18.49 5.28
CA PRO A 139 3.59 -19.78 4.98
C PRO A 139 2.09 -19.61 4.71
N GLN A 140 1.56 -20.47 3.84
CA GLN A 140 0.10 -20.58 3.70
C GLN A 140 -0.50 -21.00 5.04
N SER A 141 -1.57 -20.33 5.43
CA SER A 141 -2.16 -20.49 6.76
C SER A 141 -3.66 -20.71 6.72
N PHE A 142 -4.39 -20.08 5.80
CA PHE A 142 -5.85 -20.19 5.74
C PHE A 142 -6.29 -21.27 4.74
N PHE A 143 -5.98 -22.52 5.04
CA PHE A 143 -6.38 -23.67 4.21
C PHE A 143 -7.91 -23.77 4.13
N GLY A 144 -8.45 -23.93 2.92
CA GLY A 144 -9.89 -23.91 2.64
C GLY A 144 -10.39 -22.63 1.96
N ASN A 145 -9.62 -21.54 2.04
CA ASN A 145 -9.84 -20.37 1.19
C ASN A 145 -9.28 -20.61 -0.22
N TYR A 146 -9.84 -19.93 -1.22
CA TYR A 146 -9.29 -19.96 -2.58
C TYR A 146 -7.84 -19.43 -2.61
N TRP A 147 -7.58 -18.35 -1.87
CA TRP A 147 -6.22 -17.85 -1.64
C TRP A 147 -5.81 -18.02 -0.16
N PRO A 148 -4.97 -19.02 0.18
CA PRO A 148 -4.62 -19.36 1.56
C PRO A 148 -3.48 -18.50 2.14
N TYR A 149 -3.23 -17.31 1.59
CA TYR A 149 -2.11 -16.45 1.94
C TYR A 149 -2.53 -15.28 2.83
N VAL A 150 -1.62 -14.85 3.70
CA VAL A 150 -1.84 -13.71 4.60
C VAL A 150 -1.36 -12.42 3.94
N ASN A 151 -2.17 -11.37 4.04
CA ASN A 151 -1.80 -10.00 3.67
C ASN A 151 -1.25 -9.85 2.24
N ILE A 152 -1.95 -10.46 1.28
CA ILE A 152 -1.64 -10.33 -0.15
C ILE A 152 -1.52 -8.87 -0.61
N PRO A 153 -2.41 -7.93 -0.22
CA PRO A 153 -2.42 -6.55 -0.74
C PRO A 153 -1.12 -5.76 -0.53
N ILE A 154 -0.23 -6.23 0.35
CA ILE A 154 1.04 -5.59 0.66
C ILE A 154 1.98 -5.46 -0.56
N TRP A 155 1.76 -6.25 -1.61
CA TRP A 155 2.53 -6.22 -2.86
C TRP A 155 2.55 -4.84 -3.54
N THR A 156 1.55 -4.00 -3.29
CA THR A 156 1.41 -2.66 -3.88
C THR A 156 2.43 -1.65 -3.34
N ILE A 157 2.98 -1.85 -2.13
CA ILE A 157 3.85 -0.87 -1.45
C ILE A 157 5.17 -0.64 -2.21
N GLN A 158 5.73 -1.67 -2.84
CA GLN A 158 6.94 -1.53 -3.66
C GLN A 158 6.72 -0.55 -4.84
N TYR A 159 5.51 -0.52 -5.40
CA TYR A 159 5.17 0.35 -6.53
C TYR A 159 4.94 1.79 -6.07
N ASP A 160 4.36 2.00 -4.87
CA ASP A 160 4.27 3.35 -4.28
C ASP A 160 5.68 3.93 -4.07
N PHE A 161 6.62 3.12 -3.54
CA PHE A 161 8.00 3.55 -3.39
C PHE A 161 8.70 3.78 -4.75
N ALA A 162 8.41 2.96 -5.76
CA ALA A 162 8.91 3.21 -7.13
C ALA A 162 8.41 4.54 -7.70
N CYS A 163 7.14 4.91 -7.45
CA CYS A 163 6.61 6.22 -7.80
C CYS A 163 7.34 7.37 -7.09
N TYR A 164 7.83 7.16 -5.87
CA TYR A 164 8.62 8.17 -5.17
C TYR A 164 9.97 8.39 -5.83
N ILE A 165 10.63 7.30 -6.26
CA ILE A 165 11.88 7.35 -7.02
C ILE A 165 11.64 8.08 -8.34
N LEU A 166 10.60 7.70 -9.09
CA LEU A 166 10.24 8.34 -10.36
C LEU A 166 10.02 9.85 -10.18
N SER A 167 9.27 10.26 -9.16
CA SER A 167 9.02 11.67 -8.90
C SER A 167 10.31 12.44 -8.60
N ALA A 168 11.24 11.85 -7.87
CA ALA A 168 12.54 12.46 -7.62
C ALA A 168 13.37 12.59 -8.91
N LEU A 169 13.36 11.57 -9.78
CA LEU A 169 14.05 11.61 -11.07
C LEU A 169 13.48 12.71 -11.98
N LEU A 170 12.14 12.80 -12.09
CA LEU A 170 11.47 13.84 -12.86
C LEU A 170 11.76 15.25 -12.32
N GLY A 171 11.83 15.39 -10.99
CA GLY A 171 12.20 16.63 -10.33
C GLY A 171 13.65 17.03 -10.59
N LEU A 172 14.59 16.08 -10.51
CA LEU A 172 16.01 16.31 -10.83
C LEU A 172 16.24 16.63 -12.31
N ALA A 173 15.46 16.03 -13.21
CA ALA A 173 15.46 16.36 -14.64
C ALA A 173 14.85 17.74 -14.94
N GLY A 174 14.24 18.41 -13.95
CA GLY A 174 13.63 19.72 -14.11
C GLY A 174 12.27 19.71 -14.81
N ILE A 175 11.62 18.55 -14.91
CA ILE A 175 10.27 18.42 -15.48
C ILE A 175 9.22 18.92 -14.48
N LEU A 176 9.46 18.71 -13.18
CA LEU A 176 8.61 19.18 -12.08
C LEU A 176 9.14 20.52 -11.57
N ARG A 177 9.08 21.58 -12.40
CA ARG A 177 9.43 22.97 -12.02
C ARG A 177 8.19 23.83 -11.86
#